data_AF-A0A937FD02-F1
#
_entry.id   AF-A0A937FD02-F1
#
_cell.length_a   1.000
_cell.length_b   1.000
_cell.length_c   1.000
_cell.angle_alpha   90.00
_cell.angle_beta   90.00
_cell.angle_gamma   90.00
#
_symmetry.space_group_name_H-M   'P 1'
#
loop_
_entity.id
_entity.type
_entity.pdbx_description
1 polymer ?
#
loop_
_entity_poly.entity_id
_entity_poly.type
_entity_poly.pdbx_seq_one_letter_code
_entity_poly.pdbx_strand_id
1 'polypeptide(L)'
;MSCDDDDQEVKPEEPQSLHANDDSFSYSNEEWLDLTEWEEANTYYATYDIKKLLENDELQGNSIADIEFKLVTKPKFGEINKSEQLLVFYFPNTEFKGEDTFEYEICKSGECSKAKVSIKVNDFKKPEEPEEPTFQLEADNFNYTYDQLITDHVEVKGEKVILSFVYELSEFLSEITSLGIDFEDIELELQDPSEGEVSIDSEGTITYKEDITLYLRTEYQATISYTVKYENQVYESQILINAETDDDWAGGW
;
A
#
# COMPACT_ATOMS: atom_id res chain seq x y z
N MET A 1 -68.23 7.07 -65.68
CA MET A 1 -66.79 6.84 -65.53
C MET A 1 -66.11 8.19 -65.33
N SER A 2 -65.58 8.43 -64.14
CA SER A 2 -64.44 9.32 -63.92
C SER A 2 -63.65 8.63 -62.82
N CYS A 3 -62.42 8.23 -63.13
CA CYS A 3 -61.48 7.64 -62.19
C CYS A 3 -60.56 8.78 -61.79
N ASP A 4 -60.61 9.20 -60.53
CA ASP A 4 -59.59 10.05 -59.93
C ASP A 4 -58.65 9.10 -59.16
N ASP A 5 -57.53 8.78 -59.78
CA ASP A 5 -56.39 8.12 -59.12
C ASP A 5 -55.64 9.21 -58.35
N ASP A 6 -55.85 9.25 -57.02
CA ASP A 6 -54.98 9.99 -56.10
C ASP A 6 -53.64 9.25 -56.00
N ASP A 7 -52.68 9.63 -56.85
CA ASP A 7 -51.27 9.32 -56.65
C ASP A 7 -50.77 10.09 -55.42
N GLN A 8 -50.88 9.48 -54.24
CA GLN A 8 -50.13 9.93 -53.07
C GLN A 8 -48.66 9.61 -53.30
N GLU A 9 -47.89 10.64 -53.61
CA GLU A 9 -46.43 10.63 -53.64
C GLU A 9 -45.92 10.21 -52.25
N VAL A 10 -45.64 8.91 -52.09
CA VAL A 10 -44.95 8.37 -50.91
C VAL A 10 -43.55 8.99 -50.91
N LYS A 11 -43.31 9.96 -50.03
CA LYS A 11 -41.95 10.44 -49.75
C LYS A 11 -41.10 9.21 -49.41
N PRO A 12 -39.93 9.02 -50.03
CA PRO A 12 -39.04 7.95 -49.61
C PRO A 12 -38.71 8.15 -48.13
N GLU A 13 -38.96 7.13 -47.31
CA GLU A 13 -38.44 7.09 -45.94
C GLU A 13 -36.92 7.27 -46.05
N GLU A 14 -36.36 8.23 -45.31
CA GLU A 14 -34.91 8.35 -45.18
C GLU A 14 -34.36 6.99 -44.75
N PRO A 15 -33.23 6.53 -45.33
CA PRO A 15 -32.63 5.28 -44.87
C PRO A 15 -32.38 5.41 -43.36
N GLN A 16 -33.02 4.53 -42.59
CA GLN A 16 -32.86 4.44 -41.14
C GLN A 16 -31.43 4.00 -40.83
N SER A 17 -30.50 4.95 -40.82
CA SER A 17 -29.08 4.72 -40.54
C SER A 17 -28.81 4.82 -39.04
N LEU A 18 -27.83 4.05 -38.56
CA LEU A 18 -27.33 4.22 -37.19
C LEU A 18 -26.83 5.66 -36.99
N HIS A 19 -27.18 6.26 -35.85
CA HIS A 19 -26.69 7.58 -35.47
C HIS A 19 -26.17 7.56 -34.02
N ALA A 20 -24.87 7.76 -33.85
CA ALA A 20 -24.25 7.95 -32.55
C ALA A 20 -24.26 9.44 -32.19
N ASN A 21 -24.68 9.77 -30.98
CA ASN A 21 -24.79 11.12 -30.44
C ASN A 21 -23.70 11.37 -29.40
N ASP A 22 -23.20 12.60 -29.33
CA ASP A 22 -22.15 12.96 -28.37
C ASP A 22 -22.62 12.80 -26.92
N ASP A 23 -21.71 12.30 -26.07
CA ASP A 23 -21.94 12.08 -24.65
C ASP A 23 -21.14 13.06 -23.79
N SER A 24 -21.65 13.33 -22.59
CA SER A 24 -20.95 14.15 -21.60
C SER A 24 -21.11 13.60 -20.20
N PHE A 25 -19.98 13.41 -19.52
CA PHE A 25 -19.91 12.97 -18.13
C PHE A 25 -19.05 13.92 -17.31
N SER A 26 -19.39 14.08 -16.04
CA SER A 26 -18.68 14.95 -15.10
C SER A 26 -18.61 14.27 -13.75
N TYR A 27 -17.42 14.22 -13.16
CA TYR A 27 -17.14 13.54 -11.90
C TYR A 27 -16.39 14.47 -10.94
N SER A 28 -16.78 14.45 -9.67
CA SER A 28 -16.07 15.02 -8.52
C SER A 28 -15.11 14.00 -7.91
N ASN A 29 -14.20 14.44 -7.03
CA ASN A 29 -13.25 13.54 -6.37
C ASN A 29 -13.95 12.48 -5.50
N GLU A 30 -15.04 12.83 -4.83
CA GLU A 30 -15.83 11.90 -4.01
C GLU A 30 -16.47 10.81 -4.88
N GLU A 31 -17.07 11.19 -6.02
CA GLU A 31 -17.64 10.23 -6.98
C GLU A 31 -16.55 9.34 -7.61
N TRP A 32 -15.32 9.83 -7.78
CA TRP A 32 -14.19 9.01 -8.22
C TRP A 32 -13.78 7.98 -7.17
N LEU A 33 -13.84 8.31 -5.89
CA LEU A 33 -13.54 7.40 -4.78
C LEU A 33 -14.65 6.38 -4.57
N ASP A 34 -15.91 6.76 -4.71
CA ASP A 34 -17.05 5.83 -4.63
C ASP A 34 -17.05 4.80 -5.78
N LEU A 35 -16.39 5.11 -6.91
CA LEU A 35 -16.20 4.15 -8.00
C LEU A 35 -15.09 3.12 -7.72
N THR A 36 -14.37 3.24 -6.60
CA THR A 36 -13.36 2.29 -6.13
C THR A 36 -13.90 1.34 -5.06
N GLU A 37 -14.89 0.51 -5.40
CA GLU A 37 -15.42 -0.51 -4.47
C GLU A 37 -14.71 -1.88 -4.57
N TRP A 38 -13.39 -1.94 -4.74
CA TRP A 38 -12.66 -3.22 -4.68
C TRP A 38 -11.38 -3.07 -3.86
N GLU A 39 -11.41 -3.61 -2.64
CA GLU A 39 -10.36 -3.61 -1.61
C GLU A 39 -9.02 -4.23 -2.04
N GLU A 40 -8.86 -4.64 -3.30
CA GLU A 40 -7.65 -5.34 -3.78
C GLU A 40 -7.00 -4.72 -5.02
N ALA A 41 -7.49 -3.59 -5.54
CA ALA A 41 -6.87 -2.95 -6.69
C ALA A 41 -6.72 -1.44 -6.46
N ASN A 42 -5.48 -0.99 -6.32
CA ASN A 42 -5.02 0.42 -6.31
C ASN A 42 -5.31 1.16 -7.64
N THR A 43 -6.47 0.93 -8.25
CA THR A 43 -6.80 1.35 -9.61
C THR A 43 -8.09 2.17 -9.61
N TYR A 44 -7.94 3.46 -9.86
CA TYR A 44 -9.04 4.44 -9.88
C TYR A 44 -9.56 4.59 -11.30
N TYR A 45 -10.82 4.21 -11.54
CA TYR A 45 -11.43 4.33 -12.86
C TYR A 45 -12.93 4.63 -12.81
N ALA A 46 -13.39 5.37 -13.82
CA ALA A 46 -14.81 5.56 -14.06
C ALA A 46 -15.26 4.42 -14.95
N THR A 47 -16.33 3.74 -14.52
CA THR A 47 -16.96 2.68 -15.31
C THR A 47 -18.16 3.25 -16.04
N TYR A 48 -18.16 3.14 -17.37
CA TYR A 48 -19.31 3.36 -18.22
C TYR A 48 -19.81 2.00 -18.70
N ASP A 49 -21.08 1.69 -18.43
CA ASP A 49 -21.77 0.65 -19.20
C ASP A 49 -21.87 1.16 -20.65
N ILE A 50 -21.51 0.35 -21.64
CA ILE A 50 -21.73 0.72 -23.05
C ILE A 50 -23.19 1.10 -23.26
N LYS A 51 -24.15 0.47 -22.57
CA LYS A 51 -25.55 0.87 -22.60
C LYS A 51 -25.74 2.34 -22.26
N LYS A 52 -25.00 2.88 -21.28
CA LYS A 52 -25.06 4.29 -20.88
C LYS A 52 -24.54 5.22 -21.99
N LEU A 53 -23.48 4.82 -22.69
CA LEU A 53 -22.96 5.57 -23.84
C LEU A 53 -23.93 5.56 -25.04
N LEU A 54 -24.80 4.55 -25.12
CA LEU A 54 -25.74 4.40 -26.23
C LEU A 54 -27.16 4.89 -25.88
N GLU A 55 -27.39 5.45 -24.69
CA GLU A 55 -28.74 5.81 -24.21
C GLU A 55 -29.39 6.89 -25.07
N ASN A 56 -28.59 7.79 -25.63
CA ASN A 56 -29.01 8.86 -26.51
C ASN A 56 -28.84 8.51 -28.00
N ASP A 57 -28.41 7.30 -28.36
CA ASP A 57 -28.14 6.90 -29.74
C ASP A 57 -29.36 6.36 -30.48
N GLU A 58 -29.39 6.56 -31.80
CA GLU A 58 -30.41 5.98 -32.67
C GLU A 58 -29.92 4.64 -33.25
N LEU A 59 -30.27 3.55 -32.56
CA LEU A 59 -29.88 2.18 -32.94
C LEU A 59 -30.83 1.53 -33.96
N GLN A 60 -31.87 2.24 -34.43
CA GLN A 60 -32.84 1.76 -35.42
C GLN A 60 -33.48 0.40 -35.06
N GLY A 61 -33.76 0.19 -33.77
CA GLY A 61 -34.35 -1.05 -33.26
C GLY A 61 -33.39 -2.23 -33.12
N ASN A 62 -32.10 -2.07 -33.45
CA ASN A 62 -31.08 -3.08 -33.17
C ASN A 62 -30.84 -3.21 -31.67
N SER A 63 -30.59 -4.44 -31.21
CA SER A 63 -30.08 -4.67 -29.86
C SER A 63 -28.62 -4.23 -29.75
N ILE A 64 -28.18 -3.86 -28.54
CA ILE A 64 -26.76 -3.55 -28.26
C ILE A 64 -25.85 -4.75 -28.61
N ALA A 65 -26.35 -5.98 -28.44
CA ALA A 65 -25.61 -7.19 -28.79
C ALA A 65 -25.39 -7.36 -30.31
N ASP A 66 -26.19 -6.66 -31.11
CA ASP A 66 -26.17 -6.76 -32.57
C ASP A 66 -25.31 -5.69 -33.23
N ILE A 67 -24.93 -4.64 -32.51
CA ILE A 67 -24.06 -3.57 -33.00
C ILE A 67 -22.61 -3.81 -32.58
N GLU A 68 -21.69 -3.38 -33.43
CA GLU A 68 -20.27 -3.44 -33.13
C GLU A 68 -19.81 -2.10 -32.54
N PHE A 69 -19.43 -2.08 -31.27
CA PHE A 69 -18.88 -0.90 -30.59
C PHE A 69 -17.35 -0.90 -30.62
N LYS A 70 -16.75 0.17 -31.13
CA LYS A 70 -15.30 0.38 -31.23
C LYS A 70 -14.87 1.71 -30.63
N LEU A 71 -13.73 1.70 -29.95
CA LEU A 71 -13.02 2.93 -29.57
C LEU A 71 -12.19 3.40 -30.77
N VAL A 72 -12.37 4.65 -31.17
CA VAL A 72 -11.70 5.26 -32.34
C VAL A 72 -10.47 6.04 -31.93
N THR A 73 -10.61 6.87 -30.89
CA THR A 73 -9.53 7.68 -30.34
C THR A 73 -9.38 7.42 -28.85
N LYS A 74 -8.17 7.68 -28.33
CA LYS A 74 -7.89 7.64 -26.90
C LYS A 74 -8.00 9.05 -26.30
N PRO A 75 -8.31 9.16 -24.99
CA PRO A 75 -8.16 10.41 -24.27
C PRO A 75 -6.71 10.89 -24.26
N LYS A 76 -6.50 12.18 -24.02
CA LYS A 76 -5.15 12.77 -23.92
C LYS A 76 -4.56 12.67 -22.52
N PHE A 77 -5.41 12.72 -21.50
CA PHE A 77 -5.06 12.79 -20.09
C PHE A 77 -5.68 11.64 -19.28
N GLY A 78 -5.88 10.52 -19.96
CA GLY A 78 -6.25 9.26 -19.34
C GLY A 78 -6.22 8.10 -20.31
N GLU A 79 -6.49 6.91 -19.79
CA GLU A 79 -6.52 5.67 -20.57
C GLU A 79 -7.94 5.11 -20.62
N ILE A 80 -8.26 4.41 -21.71
CA ILE A 80 -9.50 3.66 -21.82
C ILE A 80 -9.23 2.19 -22.06
N ASN A 81 -9.91 1.35 -21.29
CA ASN A 81 -9.95 -0.10 -21.48
C ASN A 81 -11.41 -0.57 -21.62
N LYS A 82 -11.66 -1.45 -22.58
CA LYS A 82 -12.97 -2.12 -22.76
C LYS A 82 -12.90 -3.53 -22.19
N SER A 83 -13.87 -3.89 -21.35
CA SER A 83 -14.01 -5.23 -20.78
C SER A 83 -14.78 -6.17 -21.72
N GLU A 84 -14.67 -7.48 -21.49
CA GLU A 84 -15.50 -8.48 -22.19
C GLU A 84 -17.00 -8.36 -21.85
N GLN A 85 -17.34 -7.76 -20.71
CA GLN A 85 -18.71 -7.56 -20.22
C GLN A 85 -19.34 -6.25 -20.73
N LEU A 86 -18.80 -5.66 -21.81
CA LEU A 86 -19.28 -4.39 -22.38
C LEU A 86 -19.19 -3.20 -21.42
N LEU A 87 -18.16 -3.18 -20.56
CA LEU A 87 -17.82 -2.02 -19.75
C LEU A 87 -16.66 -1.25 -20.38
N VAL A 88 -16.70 0.07 -20.29
CA VAL A 88 -15.61 0.97 -20.65
C VAL A 88 -15.08 1.60 -19.37
N PHE A 89 -13.79 1.46 -19.13
CA PHE A 89 -13.10 2.01 -17.97
C PHE A 89 -12.24 3.18 -18.40
N TYR A 90 -12.41 4.35 -17.78
CA TYR A 90 -11.57 5.52 -17.97
C TYR A 90 -10.70 5.78 -16.74
N PHE A 91 -9.38 5.82 -16.94
CA PHE A 91 -8.38 6.06 -15.90
C PHE A 91 -7.79 7.47 -16.12
N PRO A 92 -8.14 8.48 -15.32
CA PRO A 92 -7.52 9.79 -15.43
C PRO A 92 -6.04 9.69 -15.03
N ASN A 93 -5.18 10.44 -15.70
CA ASN A 93 -3.79 10.59 -15.28
C ASN A 93 -3.74 11.20 -13.86
N THR A 94 -2.73 10.83 -13.08
CA THR A 94 -2.50 11.35 -11.73
C THR A 94 -2.57 12.87 -11.69
N GLU A 95 -3.36 13.42 -10.76
CA GLU A 95 -3.59 14.86 -10.56
C GLU A 95 -4.21 15.61 -11.76
N PHE A 96 -4.71 14.90 -12.78
CA PHE A 96 -5.39 15.55 -13.90
C PHE A 96 -6.71 16.18 -13.45
N LYS A 97 -6.88 17.45 -13.82
CA LYS A 97 -8.12 18.21 -13.65
C LYS A 97 -8.44 18.97 -14.93
N GLY A 98 -9.63 18.78 -15.46
CA GLY A 98 -10.05 19.41 -16.70
C GLY A 98 -10.94 18.52 -17.56
N GLU A 99 -11.04 18.87 -18.83
CA GLU A 99 -11.81 18.11 -19.82
C GLU A 99 -10.88 17.19 -20.60
N ASP A 100 -11.30 15.95 -20.76
CA ASP A 100 -10.70 14.98 -21.66
C ASP A 100 -11.76 14.37 -22.56
N THR A 101 -11.36 13.84 -23.71
CA THR A 101 -12.31 13.40 -24.73
C THR A 101 -11.83 12.19 -25.48
N PHE A 102 -12.74 11.28 -25.80
CA PHE A 102 -12.48 10.17 -26.70
C PHE A 102 -13.65 10.02 -27.70
N GLU A 103 -13.43 9.27 -28.78
CA GLU A 103 -14.47 8.97 -29.76
C GLU A 103 -14.74 7.47 -29.81
N TYR A 104 -16.00 7.10 -29.96
CA TYR A 104 -16.41 5.74 -30.29
C TYR A 104 -17.14 5.70 -31.63
N GLU A 105 -17.28 4.49 -32.15
CA GLU A 105 -18.01 4.18 -33.36
C GLU A 105 -18.92 2.98 -33.10
N ILE A 106 -20.17 3.09 -33.52
CA ILE A 106 -21.11 1.97 -33.62
C ILE A 106 -21.25 1.58 -35.08
N CYS A 107 -21.17 0.28 -35.37
CA CYS A 107 -21.34 -0.24 -36.72
C CYS A 107 -22.36 -1.38 -36.79
N LYS A 108 -23.16 -1.41 -37.85
CA LYS A 108 -24.02 -2.54 -38.22
C LYS A 108 -24.03 -2.74 -39.72
N SER A 109 -23.73 -3.95 -40.18
CA SER A 109 -23.85 -4.33 -41.60
C SER A 109 -23.14 -3.38 -42.58
N GLY A 110 -22.06 -2.73 -42.15
CA GLY A 110 -21.27 -1.79 -42.96
C GLY A 110 -21.68 -0.31 -42.82
N GLU A 111 -22.76 -0.01 -42.11
CA GLU A 111 -23.12 1.35 -41.72
C GLU A 111 -22.51 1.66 -40.36
N CYS A 112 -21.76 2.76 -40.26
CA CYS A 112 -21.08 3.16 -39.04
C CYS A 112 -21.37 4.62 -38.72
N SER A 113 -21.46 4.94 -37.43
CA SER A 113 -21.62 6.29 -36.92
C SER A 113 -20.71 6.53 -35.74
N LYS A 114 -20.13 7.74 -35.67
CA LYS A 114 -19.15 8.13 -34.64
C LYS A 114 -19.73 9.19 -33.74
N ALA A 115 -19.39 9.10 -32.46
CA ALA A 115 -19.72 10.10 -31.46
C ALA A 115 -18.51 10.40 -30.58
N LYS A 116 -18.52 11.60 -30.02
CA LYS A 116 -17.51 12.08 -29.08
C LYS A 116 -18.05 12.01 -27.66
N VAL A 117 -17.26 11.45 -26.77
CA VAL A 117 -17.50 11.49 -25.32
C VAL A 117 -16.62 12.55 -24.71
N SER A 118 -17.22 13.45 -23.92
CA SER A 118 -16.54 14.46 -23.15
C SER A 118 -16.58 14.11 -21.66
N ILE A 119 -15.42 14.05 -21.02
CA ILE A 119 -15.26 13.71 -19.61
C ILE A 119 -14.70 14.92 -18.89
N LYS A 120 -15.42 15.44 -17.90
CA LYS A 120 -14.96 16.51 -17.03
C LYS A 120 -14.51 15.94 -15.68
N VAL A 121 -13.22 16.00 -15.42
CA VAL A 121 -12.60 15.65 -14.14
C VAL A 121 -12.53 16.93 -13.31
N ASN A 122 -13.48 17.12 -12.38
CA ASN A 122 -13.52 18.33 -11.56
C ASN A 122 -12.44 18.33 -10.49
N ASP A 123 -12.12 17.15 -9.96
CA ASP A 123 -11.05 16.91 -9.01
C ASP A 123 -10.72 15.40 -8.98
N PHE A 124 -9.44 15.07 -8.95
CA PHE A 124 -8.95 13.69 -8.85
C PHE A 124 -7.60 13.71 -8.13
N LYS A 125 -7.62 13.27 -6.87
CA LYS A 125 -6.42 12.97 -6.10
C LYS A 125 -6.39 11.46 -5.88
N LYS A 126 -5.39 10.78 -6.45
CA LYS A 126 -5.10 9.38 -6.09
C LYS A 126 -4.91 9.36 -4.56
N PRO A 127 -5.67 8.56 -3.78
CA PRO A 127 -5.28 8.21 -2.43
C PRO A 127 -3.80 7.82 -2.42
N GLU A 128 -3.08 8.38 -1.45
CA GLU A 128 -1.74 7.93 -1.16
C GLU A 128 -1.85 6.46 -0.75
N GLU A 129 -0.99 5.60 -1.31
CA GLU A 129 -0.89 4.22 -0.81
C GLU A 129 -0.55 4.30 0.68
N PRO A 130 -1.17 3.49 1.55
CA PRO A 130 -0.82 3.50 2.96
C PRO A 130 0.69 3.27 3.06
N GLU A 131 1.39 4.16 3.78
CA GLU A 131 2.79 3.93 4.07
C GLU A 131 2.90 2.67 4.92
N GLU A 132 3.77 1.74 4.51
CA GLU A 132 4.05 0.56 5.32
C GLU A 132 4.47 1.00 6.73
N PRO A 133 3.99 0.36 7.79
CA PRO A 133 4.33 0.77 9.14
C PRO A 133 5.85 0.63 9.33
N THR A 134 6.50 1.74 9.65
CA THR A 134 7.92 1.75 10.02
C THR A 134 8.06 2.04 11.51
N PHE A 135 8.86 1.26 12.20
CA PHE A 135 9.22 1.50 13.60
C PHE A 135 10.71 1.80 13.72
N GLN A 136 11.11 2.45 14.82
CA GLN A 136 12.52 2.71 15.10
C GLN A 136 13.06 1.71 16.11
N LEU A 137 14.29 1.25 15.88
CA LEU A 137 15.04 0.50 16.87
C LEU A 137 16.26 1.31 17.27
N GLU A 138 16.19 1.90 18.46
CA GLU A 138 17.33 2.60 19.04
C GLU A 138 18.17 1.64 19.89
N ALA A 139 19.44 1.97 20.05
CA ALA A 139 20.35 1.18 20.88
C ALA A 139 20.12 1.49 22.36
N ASP A 140 19.94 0.44 23.16
CA ASP A 140 19.80 0.58 24.60
C ASP A 140 21.16 0.54 25.30
N ASN A 141 21.39 1.50 26.19
CA ASN A 141 22.66 1.66 26.88
C ASN A 141 22.47 1.52 28.39
N PHE A 142 22.98 0.44 28.95
CA PHE A 142 23.00 0.17 30.38
C PHE A 142 24.40 0.45 30.94
N ASN A 143 24.49 1.47 31.79
CA ASN A 143 25.74 1.87 32.41
C ASN A 143 25.68 1.61 33.91
N TYR A 144 26.64 0.83 34.41
CA TYR A 144 26.77 0.45 35.81
C TYR A 144 28.11 0.91 36.37
N THR A 145 28.22 1.00 37.70
CA THR A 145 29.54 0.80 38.31
C THR A 145 29.88 -0.69 38.28
N TYR A 146 31.16 -1.04 38.29
CA TYR A 146 31.57 -2.45 38.34
C TYR A 146 30.95 -3.18 39.54
N ASP A 147 30.92 -2.54 40.71
CA ASP A 147 30.30 -3.11 41.91
C ASP A 147 28.79 -3.34 41.75
N GLN A 148 28.06 -2.44 41.08
CA GLN A 148 26.64 -2.61 40.76
C GLN A 148 26.42 -3.79 39.82
N LEU A 149 27.19 -3.87 38.73
CA LEU A 149 27.09 -4.97 37.77
C LEU A 149 27.27 -6.33 38.46
N ILE A 150 28.31 -6.46 39.29
CA ILE A 150 28.57 -7.71 40.01
C ILE A 150 27.50 -7.99 41.08
N THR A 151 26.98 -6.97 41.75
CA THR A 151 25.97 -7.17 42.80
C THR A 151 24.62 -7.62 42.23
N ASP A 152 24.21 -7.02 41.12
CA ASP A 152 22.84 -7.16 40.61
C ASP A 152 22.71 -8.24 39.54
N HIS A 153 23.77 -8.52 38.80
CA HIS A 153 23.71 -9.38 37.61
C HIS A 153 24.58 -10.64 37.70
N VAL A 154 25.34 -10.87 38.78
CA VAL A 154 26.24 -12.01 38.86
C VAL A 154 25.78 -13.06 39.87
N GLU A 155 25.81 -14.32 39.44
CA GLU A 155 25.55 -15.49 40.28
C GLU A 155 26.80 -16.37 40.39
N VAL A 156 27.16 -16.78 41.61
CA VAL A 156 28.29 -17.69 41.87
C VAL A 156 27.79 -19.14 41.97
N LYS A 157 28.23 -20.00 41.05
CA LYS A 157 27.92 -21.44 41.03
C LYS A 157 29.18 -22.28 41.20
N GLY A 158 29.51 -22.59 42.45
CA GLY A 158 30.73 -23.34 42.78
C GLY A 158 31.96 -22.51 42.47
N GLU A 159 32.79 -22.96 41.52
CA GLU A 159 33.98 -22.23 41.05
C GLU A 159 33.68 -21.27 39.88
N LYS A 160 32.48 -21.34 39.30
CA LYS A 160 32.07 -20.46 38.20
C LYS A 160 31.39 -19.21 38.72
N VAL A 161 31.66 -18.10 38.03
CA VAL A 161 30.99 -16.82 38.23
C VAL A 161 30.28 -16.49 36.92
N ILE A 162 28.96 -16.38 36.97
CA ILE A 162 28.11 -16.23 35.78
C ILE A 162 27.47 -14.86 35.83
N LEU A 163 27.83 -13.99 34.90
CA LEU A 163 27.05 -12.79 34.62
C LEU A 163 25.78 -13.20 33.88
N SER A 164 24.62 -12.72 34.33
CA SER A 164 23.31 -12.97 33.76
C SER A 164 22.55 -11.66 33.66
N PHE A 165 22.46 -11.12 32.45
CA PHE A 165 21.71 -9.90 32.15
C PHE A 165 20.40 -10.28 31.44
N VAL A 166 19.28 -9.67 31.88
CA VAL A 166 17.95 -9.93 31.34
C VAL A 166 17.37 -8.60 30.88
N TYR A 167 16.83 -8.58 29.66
CA TYR A 167 16.29 -7.39 29.02
C TYR A 167 14.97 -7.73 28.33
N GLU A 168 13.95 -6.91 28.59
CA GLU A 168 12.63 -7.04 27.99
C GLU A 168 12.47 -5.95 26.92
N LEU A 169 12.11 -6.35 25.69
CA LEU A 169 11.82 -5.45 24.57
C LEU A 169 10.50 -4.66 24.76
N SER A 170 10.08 -4.39 25.99
CA SER A 170 8.74 -3.88 26.33
C SER A 170 8.38 -2.55 25.64
N GLU A 171 9.32 -1.63 25.51
CA GLU A 171 9.12 -0.36 24.80
C GLU A 171 8.87 -0.60 23.30
N PHE A 172 9.72 -1.41 22.68
CA PHE A 172 9.58 -1.82 21.28
C PHE A 172 8.26 -2.57 21.03
N LEU A 173 7.91 -3.53 21.88
CA LEU A 173 6.64 -4.27 21.78
C LEU A 173 5.43 -3.34 21.90
N SER A 174 5.51 -2.31 22.75
CA SER A 174 4.46 -1.30 22.86
C SER A 174 4.35 -0.44 21.61
N GLU A 175 5.47 -0.10 20.95
CA GLU A 175 5.49 0.68 19.71
C GLU A 175 4.80 -0.09 18.57
N ILE A 176 5.22 -1.33 18.32
CA ILE A 176 4.66 -2.14 17.22
C ILE A 176 3.18 -2.46 17.47
N THR A 177 2.76 -2.68 18.71
CA THR A 177 1.35 -2.89 19.06
C THR A 177 0.51 -1.65 18.74
N SER A 178 1.07 -0.45 18.92
CA SER A 178 0.39 0.81 18.56
C SER A 178 0.21 1.01 17.06
N LEU A 179 1.04 0.34 16.25
CA LEU A 179 0.95 0.27 14.80
C LEU A 179 0.03 -0.86 14.32
N GLY A 180 -0.52 -1.68 15.22
CA GLY A 180 -1.37 -2.82 14.90
C GLY A 180 -0.59 -4.06 14.46
N ILE A 181 0.71 -4.15 14.80
CA ILE A 181 1.58 -5.29 14.51
C ILE A 181 1.64 -6.18 15.74
N ASP A 182 1.37 -7.48 15.58
CA ASP A 182 1.51 -8.46 16.65
C ASP A 182 2.94 -9.01 16.73
N PHE A 183 3.38 -9.43 17.93
CA PHE A 183 4.73 -10.00 18.11
C PHE A 183 4.96 -11.28 17.28
N GLU A 184 3.91 -12.05 17.01
CA GLU A 184 4.01 -13.26 16.19
C GLU A 184 4.27 -12.96 14.69
N ASP A 185 4.04 -11.72 14.25
CA ASP A 185 4.25 -11.28 12.86
C ASP A 185 5.67 -10.78 12.61
N ILE A 186 6.47 -10.61 13.67
CA ILE A 186 7.88 -10.23 13.55
C ILE A 186 8.80 -11.43 13.72
N GLU A 187 9.92 -11.43 13.00
CA GLU A 187 11.02 -12.36 13.20
C GLU A 187 12.16 -11.65 13.92
N LEU A 188 12.45 -12.08 15.15
CA LEU A 188 13.62 -11.60 15.90
C LEU A 188 14.79 -12.57 15.78
N GLU A 189 15.92 -12.07 15.33
CA GLU A 189 17.18 -12.80 15.26
C GLU A 189 18.22 -12.16 16.19
N LEU A 190 18.79 -12.97 17.09
CA LEU A 190 19.92 -12.55 17.92
C LEU A 190 21.22 -12.91 17.20
N GLN A 191 22.19 -11.99 17.24
CA GLN A 191 23.55 -12.29 16.79
C GLN A 191 24.38 -12.82 17.96
N ASP A 192 25.15 -13.88 17.71
CA ASP A 192 26.08 -14.41 18.70
C ASP A 192 27.10 -13.34 19.12
N PRO A 193 27.21 -13.02 20.42
CA PRO A 193 28.22 -12.09 20.93
C PRO A 193 29.63 -12.70 20.83
N SER A 194 30.65 -11.85 20.95
CA SER A 194 32.04 -12.30 20.97
C SER A 194 32.39 -13.14 22.20
N GLU A 195 31.68 -12.91 23.31
CA GLU A 195 31.81 -13.60 24.58
C GLU A 195 30.40 -13.89 25.12
N GLY A 196 30.25 -15.00 25.85
CA GLY A 196 28.97 -15.42 26.39
C GLY A 196 28.01 -16.02 25.37
N GLU A 197 26.76 -16.19 25.79
CA GLU A 197 25.66 -16.76 25.03
C GLU A 197 24.41 -15.88 25.21
N VAL A 198 23.62 -15.74 24.15
CA VAL A 198 22.36 -15.02 24.14
C VAL A 198 21.21 -15.95 23.80
N SER A 199 20.06 -15.71 24.42
CA SER A 199 18.82 -16.43 24.12
C SER A 199 17.64 -15.51 24.25
N ILE A 200 16.57 -15.77 23.49
CA ILE A 200 15.28 -15.11 23.65
C ILE A 200 14.18 -16.13 23.91
N ASP A 201 13.24 -15.76 24.77
CA ASP A 201 12.03 -16.57 25.02
C ASP A 201 10.84 -16.13 24.16
N SER A 202 9.71 -16.83 24.31
CA SER A 202 8.49 -16.55 23.56
C SER A 202 7.81 -15.22 23.94
N GLU A 203 8.24 -14.56 25.01
CA GLU A 203 7.68 -13.28 25.47
C GLU A 203 8.53 -12.09 25.02
N GLY A 204 9.61 -12.34 24.27
CA GLY A 204 10.50 -11.29 23.81
C GLY A 204 11.59 -10.91 24.82
N THR A 205 11.81 -11.72 25.85
CA THR A 205 12.83 -11.46 26.87
C THR A 205 14.17 -12.01 26.44
N ILE A 206 15.15 -11.12 26.26
CA ILE A 206 16.52 -11.45 25.92
C ILE A 206 17.30 -11.74 27.21
N THR A 207 18.01 -12.86 27.24
CA THR A 207 18.93 -13.22 28.33
C THR A 207 20.34 -13.37 27.76
N TYR A 208 21.29 -12.63 28.33
CA TYR A 208 22.73 -12.78 28.09
C TYR A 208 23.42 -13.44 29.27
N LYS A 209 24.27 -14.43 29.01
CA LYS A 209 25.07 -15.12 30.03
C LYS A 209 26.53 -15.25 29.64
N GLU A 210 27.44 -14.92 30.55
CA GLU A 210 28.89 -15.07 30.36
C GLU A 210 29.55 -15.66 31.61
N ASP A 211 30.44 -16.64 31.42
CA ASP A 211 31.35 -17.12 32.45
C ASP A 211 32.49 -16.10 32.62
N ILE A 212 32.45 -15.26 33.67
CA ILE A 212 33.43 -14.19 33.90
C ILE A 212 34.45 -14.55 34.98
N THR A 213 35.60 -13.86 34.96
CA THR A 213 36.59 -13.89 36.05
C THR A 213 36.65 -12.52 36.73
N LEU A 214 36.42 -12.48 38.05
CA LEU A 214 36.30 -11.22 38.81
C LEU A 214 37.64 -10.55 39.16
N TYR A 215 38.77 -11.24 38.97
CA TYR A 215 40.06 -10.72 39.43
C TYR A 215 40.60 -9.67 38.44
N LEU A 216 40.71 -8.42 38.90
CA LEU A 216 41.43 -7.30 38.27
C LEU A 216 40.71 -6.53 37.14
N ARG A 217 39.42 -6.76 36.87
CA ARG A 217 38.67 -5.93 35.91
C ARG A 217 38.29 -4.60 36.56
N THR A 218 38.70 -3.50 35.93
CA THR A 218 38.25 -2.14 36.24
C THR A 218 37.17 -1.67 35.27
N GLU A 219 36.93 -2.43 34.22
CA GLU A 219 35.93 -2.15 33.19
C GLU A 219 35.35 -3.47 32.64
N TYR A 220 34.13 -3.37 32.12
CA TYR A 220 33.41 -4.44 31.44
C TYR A 220 32.54 -3.84 30.34
N GLN A 221 32.55 -4.46 29.16
CA GLN A 221 31.67 -4.10 28.06
C GLN A 221 31.14 -5.37 27.39
N ALA A 222 29.85 -5.40 27.12
CA ALA A 222 29.22 -6.37 26.24
C ALA A 222 28.23 -5.69 25.29
N THR A 223 28.14 -6.24 24.08
CA THR A 223 27.21 -5.80 23.05
C THR A 223 26.40 -6.99 22.58
N ILE A 224 25.08 -6.87 22.62
CA ILE A 224 24.14 -7.87 22.14
C ILE A 224 23.45 -7.26 20.92
N SER A 225 23.82 -7.67 19.72
CA SER A 225 23.20 -7.21 18.49
C SER A 225 21.99 -8.08 18.14
N TYR A 226 20.93 -7.46 17.63
CA TYR A 226 19.72 -8.15 17.22
C TYR A 226 19.11 -7.49 15.98
N THR A 227 18.35 -8.29 15.25
CA THR A 227 17.63 -7.90 14.05
C THR A 227 16.15 -8.20 14.24
N VAL A 228 15.29 -7.23 13.90
CA VAL A 228 13.85 -7.46 13.72
C VAL A 228 13.57 -7.43 12.23
N LYS A 229 12.87 -8.45 11.73
CA LYS A 229 12.32 -8.46 10.37
C LYS A 229 10.80 -8.41 10.45
N TYR A 230 10.20 -7.54 9.66
CA TYR A 230 8.77 -7.43 9.49
C TYR A 230 8.49 -7.18 8.02
N GLU A 231 7.68 -8.04 7.41
CA GLU A 231 7.43 -8.06 5.95
C GLU A 231 8.74 -8.04 5.13
N ASN A 232 8.96 -6.99 4.33
CA ASN A 232 10.15 -6.82 3.49
C ASN A 232 11.19 -5.86 4.10
N GLN A 233 11.04 -5.53 5.39
CA GLN A 233 11.89 -4.57 6.09
C GLN A 233 12.75 -5.27 7.14
N VAL A 234 13.97 -4.75 7.32
CA VAL A 234 14.97 -5.27 8.26
C VAL A 234 15.46 -4.11 9.12
N TYR A 235 15.39 -4.30 10.43
CA TYR A 235 15.76 -3.32 11.44
C TYR A 235 16.83 -3.92 12.33
N GLU A 236 17.94 -3.20 12.53
CA GLU A 236 19.08 -3.65 13.32
C GLU A 236 19.24 -2.75 14.54
N SER A 237 19.49 -3.35 15.70
CA SER A 237 19.84 -2.61 16.91
C SER A 237 20.73 -3.45 17.83
N GLN A 238 21.09 -2.88 18.98
CA GLN A 238 21.99 -3.46 19.94
C GLN A 238 21.68 -3.02 21.37
N ILE A 239 21.96 -3.90 22.32
CA ILE A 239 21.99 -3.61 23.75
C ILE A 239 23.46 -3.51 24.15
N LEU A 240 23.84 -2.38 24.74
CA LEU A 240 25.18 -2.12 25.25
C LEU A 240 25.16 -2.17 26.78
N ILE A 241 25.98 -3.04 27.35
CA ILE A 241 26.22 -3.15 28.78
C ILE A 241 27.62 -2.65 29.05
N ASN A 242 27.74 -1.54 29.78
CA ASN A 242 29.03 -0.98 30.19
C ASN A 242 29.10 -0.93 31.72
N ALA A 243 30.25 -1.31 32.29
CA ALA A 243 30.53 -1.08 33.69
C ALA A 243 31.96 -0.66 33.92
N GLU A 244 32.18 0.33 34.79
CA GLU A 244 33.51 0.88 35.10
C GLU A 244 33.68 1.02 36.61
N THR A 245 34.90 0.97 37.11
CA THR A 245 35.19 1.27 38.52
C THR A 245 34.99 2.75 38.80
N ASP A 246 34.38 3.06 39.94
CA ASP A 246 34.16 4.43 40.37
C ASP A 246 35.51 5.11 40.69
N ASP A 247 35.96 6.00 39.80
CA ASP A 247 37.24 6.70 39.89
C ASP A 247 37.27 7.78 40.99
N ASP A 248 36.20 7.91 41.79
CA ASP A 248 36.06 8.92 42.85
C ASP A 248 37.10 8.83 43.98
N TRP A 249 37.96 7.79 43.99
CA TRP A 249 39.11 7.68 44.90
C TRP A 249 40.39 8.38 44.39
N ALA A 250 40.40 8.95 43.18
CA ALA A 250 41.56 9.68 42.64
C ALA A 250 41.68 11.14 43.15
N GLY A 251 40.75 11.60 43.99
CA GLY A 251 40.69 12.98 44.47
C GLY A 251 41.07 13.18 45.94
N GLY A 252 42.30 12.87 46.35
CA GLY A 252 42.78 13.39 47.64
C GLY A 252 44.13 12.89 48.13
N TRP A 253 45.18 13.68 47.90
CA TRP A 253 46.29 13.92 48.85
C TRP A 253 46.82 15.34 48.69
#